data_AF-A0A330M6B6-F1
#
_entry.id   AF-A0A330M6B6-F1
#
_cell.length_a   1.000
_cell.length_b   1.000
_cell.length_c   1.000
_cell.angle_alpha   90.00
_cell.angle_beta   90.00
_cell.angle_gamma   90.00
#
_symmetry.space_group_name_H-M   'P 1'
#
loop_
_entity.id
_entity.type
_entity.pdbx_description
1 polymer ?
#
loop_
_entity_poly.entity_id
_entity_poly.type
_entity_poly.pdbx_seq_one_letter_code
_entity_poly.pdbx_strand_id
1 'polypeptide(L)'
;MDSLAKPVSVDKTSGFKQSLLELDADPNAERFMLIDRNTAKTIYHHLVPAGGLVRVALPYKYALAGDLLVVIIDDSGEFNAVCMDGVKLQELDPFTATV
;
A
#
# COMPACT_ATOMS: atom_id res chain seq x y z
N MET A 1 -24.61 -40.01 7.32
CA MET A 1 -24.94 -38.63 7.74
C MET A 1 -23.98 -38.37 8.89
N ASP A 2 -22.91 -37.58 8.84
CA ASP A 2 -22.41 -36.46 8.02
C ASP A 2 -20.89 -36.45 8.23
N SER A 3 -19.99 -35.81 7.50
CA SER A 3 -19.95 -34.99 6.30
C SER A 3 -18.46 -35.02 5.93
N LEU A 4 -18.11 -35.45 4.72
CA LEU A 4 -16.73 -35.39 4.22
C LEU A 4 -16.33 -33.91 4.13
N ALA A 5 -15.42 -33.48 5.00
CA ALA A 5 -14.80 -32.17 4.89
C ALA A 5 -14.14 -32.10 3.50
N LYS A 6 -14.73 -31.31 2.59
CA LYS A 6 -14.18 -31.12 1.25
C LYS A 6 -12.76 -30.57 1.40
N PRO A 7 -11.75 -31.16 0.73
CA PRO A 7 -10.43 -30.58 0.73
C PRO A 7 -10.54 -29.18 0.11
N VAL A 8 -10.19 -28.16 0.89
CA VAL A 8 -10.12 -26.78 0.40
C VAL A 8 -8.99 -26.75 -0.62
N SER A 9 -9.34 -26.69 -1.91
CA SER A 9 -8.36 -26.51 -2.98
C SER A 9 -7.92 -25.05 -2.96
N VAL A 10 -6.71 -24.80 -2.46
CA VAL A 10 -6.06 -23.49 -2.60
C VAL A 10 -5.70 -23.31 -4.07
N ASP A 11 -6.30 -22.32 -4.72
CA ASP A 11 -5.95 -21.93 -6.08
C ASP A 11 -4.50 -21.43 -6.08
N LYS A 12 -3.63 -22.18 -6.77
CA LYS A 12 -2.20 -21.86 -6.94
C LYS A 12 -1.94 -21.17 -8.28
N THR A 13 -2.97 -20.91 -9.07
CA THR A 13 -2.84 -20.72 -10.52
C THR A 13 -2.77 -19.24 -10.93
N SER A 14 -2.91 -18.31 -10.00
CA SER A 14 -2.35 -16.96 -10.13
C SER A 14 -1.74 -16.55 -8.80
N GLY A 15 -0.40 -16.57 -8.72
CA GLY A 15 0.30 -16.04 -7.55
C GLY A 15 -0.30 -14.69 -7.18
N PHE A 16 -0.82 -14.57 -5.96
CA PHE A 16 -1.25 -13.30 -5.37
C PHE A 16 -0.02 -12.43 -5.16
N LYS A 17 0.59 -11.99 -6.27
CA LYS A 17 1.69 -11.04 -6.25
C LYS A 17 1.06 -9.70 -5.95
N GLN A 18 1.49 -9.13 -4.83
CA GLN A 18 1.16 -7.78 -4.46
C GLN A 18 2.46 -6.99 -4.36
N SER A 19 2.30 -5.69 -4.20
CA SER A 19 3.39 -4.84 -3.78
C SER A 19 3.10 -4.32 -2.38
N LEU A 20 4.13 -4.06 -1.59
CA LEU A 20 4.00 -3.48 -0.26
C LEU A 20 4.56 -2.06 -0.28
N LEU A 21 3.72 -1.11 0.12
CA LEU A 21 4.16 0.20 0.60
C LEU A 21 4.41 0.11 2.09
N GLU A 22 5.61 0.52 2.51
CA GLU A 22 5.90 0.92 3.88
C GLU A 22 6.27 2.39 3.84
N LEU A 23 5.48 3.21 4.53
CA LEU A 23 5.68 4.65 4.63
C LEU A 23 5.88 4.99 6.10
N ASP A 24 7.02 5.59 6.42
CA ASP A 24 7.34 6.19 7.71
C ASP A 24 7.05 7.69 7.61
N ALA A 25 5.83 8.07 7.96
CA ALA A 25 5.40 9.46 7.97
C ALA A 25 5.74 10.11 9.32
N ASP A 26 5.94 11.43 9.32
CA ASP A 26 6.08 12.19 10.55
C ASP A 26 4.87 11.90 11.47
N PRO A 27 5.05 11.64 12.77
CA PRO A 27 3.95 11.41 13.69
C PRO A 27 2.91 12.54 13.76
N ASN A 28 3.31 13.77 13.37
CA ASN A 28 2.43 14.93 13.30
C ASN A 28 1.73 15.08 11.95
N ALA A 29 2.12 14.32 10.93
CA ALA A 29 1.40 14.34 9.66
C ALA A 29 -0.01 13.79 9.83
N GLU A 30 -1.03 14.49 9.34
CA GLU A 30 -2.41 14.02 9.50
C GLU A 30 -2.86 13.13 8.36
N ARG A 31 -2.41 13.38 7.12
CA ARG A 31 -2.94 12.68 5.93
C ARG A 31 -1.87 12.22 4.97
N PHE A 32 -2.16 11.12 4.29
CA PHE A 32 -1.40 10.68 3.13
C PHE A 32 -2.31 10.28 1.97
N MET A 33 -1.79 10.43 0.77
CA MET A 33 -2.43 10.02 -0.48
C MET A 33 -1.46 9.21 -1.32
N LEU A 34 -2.01 8.18 -1.96
CA LEU A 34 -1.35 7.38 -2.97
C LEU A 34 -2.07 7.63 -4.29
N ILE A 35 -1.33 8.07 -5.30
CA ILE A 35 -1.87 8.47 -6.59
C ILE A 35 -1.16 7.68 -7.68
N ASP A 36 -1.93 7.14 -8.63
CA ASP A 36 -1.37 6.54 -9.83
C ASP A 36 -0.81 7.65 -10.73
N ARG A 37 0.51 7.66 -10.91
CA ARG A 37 1.25 8.75 -11.57
C ARG A 37 0.79 8.98 -13.02
N ASN A 38 0.42 7.91 -13.70
CA ASN A 38 0.08 7.94 -15.12
C ASN A 38 -1.35 8.42 -15.38
N THR A 39 -2.25 8.20 -14.42
CA THR A 39 -3.68 8.49 -14.57
C THR A 39 -4.19 9.61 -13.66
N ALA A 40 -3.36 10.07 -12.72
CA ALA A 40 -3.75 10.96 -11.61
C ALA A 40 -4.90 10.42 -10.74
N LYS A 41 -5.21 9.12 -10.83
CA LYS A 41 -6.27 8.51 -10.02
C LYS A 41 -5.77 8.31 -8.60
N THR A 42 -6.51 8.82 -7.61
CA THR A 42 -6.28 8.50 -6.20
C THR A 42 -6.57 7.02 -5.95
N ILE A 43 -5.54 6.32 -5.48
CA ILE A 43 -5.57 4.90 -5.09
C ILE A 43 -5.95 4.80 -3.60
N TYR A 44 -5.39 5.69 -2.78
CA TYR A 44 -5.57 5.70 -1.34
C TYR A 44 -5.56 7.14 -0.84
N HIS A 45 -6.41 7.44 0.14
CA HIS A 45 -6.42 8.73 0.84
C HIS A 45 -6.97 8.51 2.25
N HIS A 46 -6.11 8.59 3.26
CA HIS A 46 -6.47 8.30 4.65
C HIS A 46 -5.66 9.14 5.63
N LEU A 47 -6.11 9.12 6.88
CA LEU A 47 -5.33 9.64 8.00
C LEU A 47 -4.07 8.78 8.20
N VAL A 48 -2.97 9.42 8.57
CA VAL A 48 -1.78 8.72 9.06
C VAL A 48 -2.14 8.11 10.43
N PRO A 49 -1.85 6.81 10.66
CA PRO A 49 -2.13 6.16 11.93
C PRO A 49 -1.22 6.71 13.04
N ALA A 50 -1.67 6.56 14.29
CA ALA A 50 -0.86 6.90 15.45
C ALA A 50 0.49 6.14 15.39
N GLY A 51 1.60 6.88 15.42
CA GLY A 51 2.96 6.32 15.28
C GLY A 51 3.56 6.44 13.89
N GLY A 52 2.88 7.04 12.90
CA GLY A 52 3.48 7.43 11.61
C GLY A 52 3.68 6.30 10.60
N LEU A 53 3.62 5.04 11.03
CA LEU A 53 3.89 3.90 10.15
C LEU A 53 2.64 3.44 9.40
N VAL A 54 2.68 3.58 8.07
CA VAL A 54 1.65 3.15 7.13
C VAL A 54 2.12 1.93 6.36
N ARG A 55 1.28 0.88 6.30
CA ARG A 55 1.50 -0.31 5.47
C ARG A 55 0.30 -0.57 4.57
N VAL A 56 0.53 -0.61 3.26
CA VAL A 56 -0.55 -0.82 2.27
C VAL A 56 -0.11 -1.83 1.22
N ALA A 57 -0.90 -2.89 1.05
CA ALA A 57 -0.75 -3.82 -0.07
C ALA A 57 -1.43 -3.26 -1.31
N LEU A 58 -0.69 -3.15 -2.40
CA LEU A 58 -1.13 -2.58 -3.68
C LEU A 58 -0.94 -3.59 -4.84
N PRO A 59 -1.58 -3.36 -6.00
CA PRO A 59 -1.36 -4.19 -7.19
C PRO A 59 0.13 -4.33 -7.54
N TYR A 60 0.54 -5.53 -7.99
CA TYR A 60 1.94 -5.84 -8.31
C TYR A 60 2.61 -4.87 -9.29
N LYS A 61 1.84 -4.21 -10.18
CA LYS A 61 2.38 -3.25 -11.14
C LYS A 61 3.24 -2.14 -10.50
N TYR A 62 2.92 -1.73 -9.26
CA TYR A 62 3.68 -0.70 -8.55
C TYR A 62 5.04 -1.21 -8.01
N ALA A 63 5.28 -2.52 -7.99
CA ALA A 63 6.61 -3.10 -7.74
C ALA A 63 7.43 -3.27 -9.03
N LEU A 64 6.82 -3.12 -10.22
CA LEU A 64 7.52 -3.26 -11.49
C LEU A 64 8.11 -1.94 -11.96
N ALA A 65 7.39 -0.83 -11.76
CA ALA A 65 7.76 0.50 -12.20
C ALA A 65 7.45 1.58 -11.15
N GLY A 66 8.11 2.73 -11.27
CA GLY A 66 7.88 3.92 -10.45
C GLY A 66 6.61 4.67 -10.85
N ASP A 67 5.47 3.99 -10.79
CA ASP A 67 4.16 4.50 -11.24
C ASP A 67 3.30 5.06 -10.10
N LEU A 68 3.89 5.20 -8.90
CA LEU A 68 3.21 5.70 -7.71
C LEU A 68 3.73 7.09 -7.34
N LEU A 69 2.81 8.01 -7.06
CA LEU A 69 3.06 9.28 -6.41
C LEU A 69 2.53 9.19 -4.98
N VAL A 70 3.38 9.48 -4.00
CA VAL A 70 3.04 9.54 -2.58
C VAL A 70 3.01 11.00 -2.15
N VAL A 71 1.93 11.41 -1.49
CA VAL A 71 1.78 12.77 -0.95
C VAL A 71 1.45 12.66 0.53
N ILE A 72 2.18 13.39 1.37
CA ILE A 72 1.83 13.61 2.78
C ILE A 72 1.32 15.04 2.88
N ILE A 73 0.17 15.23 3.51
CA ILE A 73 -0.47 16.52 3.72
C ILE A 73 -0.57 16.78 5.21
N ASP A 74 -0.23 18.00 5.57
CA ASP A 74 -0.52 18.59 6.88
C ASP A 74 -1.85 19.37 6.82
N ASP A 75 -2.77 19.04 7.71
CA ASP A 75 -4.08 19.68 7.83
C ASP A 75 -4.04 20.97 8.65
N SER A 76 -3.06 21.10 9.54
CA SER A 76 -2.85 22.29 10.37
C SER A 76 -2.34 23.49 9.56
N GLY A 77 -1.69 23.21 8.42
CA GLY A 77 -1.07 24.21 7.54
C GLY A 77 0.21 24.81 8.12
N GLU A 78 0.76 24.22 9.19
CA GLU A 78 2.05 24.61 9.77
C GLU A 78 3.21 24.19 8.85
N PHE A 79 3.06 23.04 8.20
CA PHE A 79 3.96 22.47 7.20
C PHE A 79 3.28 22.39 5.83
N ASN A 80 4.09 22.45 4.79
CA ASN A 80 3.62 22.22 3.43
C ASN A 80 3.50 20.71 3.16
N ALA A 81 2.85 20.34 2.06
CA ALA A 81 2.81 18.95 1.61
C ALA A 81 4.20 18.46 1.16
N VAL A 82 4.49 17.19 1.45
CA VAL A 82 5.67 16.48 0.94
C VAL A 82 5.23 15.51 -0.14
N CYS A 83 5.82 15.62 -1.32
CA CYS A 83 5.52 14.78 -2.47
C CYS A 83 6.76 13.94 -2.85
N MET A 84 6.55 12.63 -3.01
CA MET A 84 7.54 11.70 -3.54
C MET A 84 7.00 11.10 -4.83
N ASP A 85 7.54 11.56 -5.96
CA ASP A 85 7.18 11.07 -7.29
C ASP A 85 8.03 9.86 -7.68
N GLY A 86 7.49 8.99 -8.54
CA GLY A 86 8.23 7.88 -9.13
C GLY A 86 8.50 6.72 -8.17
N VAL A 87 7.68 6.56 -7.13
CA VAL A 87 7.89 5.54 -6.09
C VAL A 87 7.66 4.15 -6.66
N LYS A 88 8.67 3.29 -6.51
CA LYS A 88 8.61 1.87 -6.83
C LYS A 88 8.54 1.07 -5.53
N LEU A 89 7.55 0.19 -5.44
CA LEU A 89 7.29 -0.62 -4.24
C LEU A 89 8.07 -1.92 -4.23
N GLN A 90 8.11 -2.56 -3.06
CA GLN A 90 8.68 -3.90 -2.92
C GLN A 90 7.65 -4.96 -3.34
N GLU A 91 8.12 -6.07 -3.94
CA GLU A 91 7.27 -7.23 -4.18
C GLU A 91 6.91 -7.88 -2.83
N LEU A 92 5.63 -8.07 -2.59
CA LEU A 92 5.14 -8.79 -1.42
C LEU A 92 4.99 -10.26 -1.79
N ASP A 93 5.81 -11.10 -1.16
CA ASP A 93 5.72 -12.55 -1.31
C ASP A 93 4.48 -13.07 -0.55
N PRO A 94 3.55 -13.78 -1.22
CA PRO A 94 2.36 -14.35 -0.58
C PRO A 94 2.64 -15.37 0.54
N PHE A 95 3.88 -15.82 0.71
CA PHE A 95 4.29 -16.73 1.78
C PHE A 95 4.99 -16.05 2.96
N THR A 96 5.22 -14.74 2.89
CA THR A 96 5.79 -13.97 4.02
C THR A 96 4.67 -13.57 4.98
N ALA A 97 4.53 -14.32 6.07
CA ALA A 97 3.67 -13.93 7.18
C ALA A 97 4.29 -12.74 7.92
N THR A 98 3.77 -11.53 7.71
CA THR A 98 3.99 -10.43 8.66
C THR A 98 3.19 -10.72 9.93
N VAL A 99 3.92 -11.10 10.98
CA VAL A 99 3.43 -11.29 12.35
C VAL A 99 3.20 -9.95 13.03
#